data_AF-A0A9P4PMK2-F1
#
_entry.id   AF-A0A9P4PMK2-F1
#
_cell.length_a   1.000
_cell.length_b   1.000
_cell.length_c   1.000
_cell.angle_alpha   90.00
_cell.angle_beta   90.00
_cell.angle_gamma   90.00
#
_symmetry.space_group_name_H-M   'P 1'
#
loop_
_entity.id
_entity.type
_entity.pdbx_description
1 polymer ?
#
loop_
_entity_poly.entity_id
_entity_poly.type
_entity_poly.pdbx_seq_one_letter_code
_entity_poly.pdbx_strand_id
1 'polypeptide(L)'
;MSSSNQIPNLKTLLGRGRGGGLRGRARGGPGASSAGSEAVRDNAVRGTDQDAAGSRVSCVELGYLDDPYAKLFATQPSTRRLPLLNRGSYVRTTAIDTLIDRFLTTPTPGPKQIVSLGAGTDTRYFRLRDKHPNTPLIYHELDFPANAASKLLSIHRSPDLQDALDTSHLSLSLSPPQQSYHSPTYNLHALDLRTLATPDPATLPDLPNLNPTAPTLILSEMCLVYLHAPAVKSILHALTTHYLSPAAPASLVLYEPIRPNDAFGRTMIANLATRNIILPTLTAYPELADQRARLRGYGFVGGGGAVDTGFVWREWVGGEEKERVAGLEMLDEMEELELFLKHYSVCWGWRDGDAEGEQRDVFRRAWAGVKDHDGG
;
A
#
# COMPACT_ATOMS: atom_id res chain seq x y z
N MET A 1 -23.53 -32.62 -20.72
CA MET A 1 -22.75 -32.11 -21.87
C MET A 1 -22.50 -30.62 -21.64
N SER A 2 -21.22 -30.24 -21.67
CA SER A 2 -20.68 -28.87 -21.68
C SER A 2 -21.10 -27.92 -20.54
N SER A 3 -20.25 -27.88 -19.52
CA SER A 3 -20.07 -26.79 -18.56
C SER A 3 -19.65 -25.51 -19.26
N SER A 4 -20.44 -24.45 -19.18
CA SER A 4 -20.00 -23.10 -19.53
C SER A 4 -19.39 -22.41 -18.30
N ASN A 5 -18.11 -22.71 -18.03
CA ASN A 5 -17.25 -21.90 -17.17
C ASN A 5 -16.94 -20.56 -17.87
N GLN A 6 -17.93 -19.68 -17.97
CA GLN A 6 -17.68 -18.31 -18.39
C GLN A 6 -17.14 -17.52 -17.21
N ILE A 7 -15.83 -17.29 -17.24
CA ILE A 7 -15.13 -16.35 -16.35
C ILE A 7 -15.79 -14.98 -16.51
N PRO A 8 -16.16 -14.28 -15.43
CA PRO A 8 -16.76 -12.95 -15.49
C PRO A 8 -15.90 -11.97 -16.29
N ASN A 9 -16.58 -11.13 -17.07
CA ASN A 9 -15.94 -10.13 -17.91
C ASN A 9 -15.37 -9.01 -17.04
N LEU A 10 -14.10 -9.16 -16.64
CA LEU A 10 -13.33 -8.21 -15.82
C LEU A 10 -13.24 -6.79 -16.40
N LYS A 11 -13.67 -6.55 -17.66
CA LYS A 11 -13.87 -5.20 -18.22
C LYS A 11 -14.94 -4.38 -17.48
N THR A 12 -15.79 -5.03 -16.69
CA THR A 12 -16.81 -4.36 -15.86
C THR A 12 -16.34 -4.06 -14.44
N LEU A 13 -15.25 -4.71 -13.99
CA LEU A 13 -14.69 -4.58 -12.63
C LEU A 13 -13.71 -3.40 -12.48
N LEU A 14 -13.12 -2.94 -13.58
CA LEU A 14 -12.29 -1.74 -13.59
C LEU A 14 -13.08 -0.67 -14.34
N GLY A 15 -13.74 0.20 -13.57
CA GLY A 15 -14.81 1.10 -14.03
C GLY A 15 -14.59 1.73 -15.40
N ARG A 16 -15.67 1.87 -16.17
CA ARG A 16 -15.73 2.68 -17.39
C ARG A 16 -15.44 4.14 -17.06
N GLY A 17 -14.17 4.52 -17.07
CA GLY A 17 -13.78 5.90 -17.35
C GLY A 17 -14.23 6.22 -18.77
N ARG A 18 -15.29 7.01 -18.92
CA ARG A 18 -15.74 7.58 -20.20
C ARG A 18 -14.68 8.58 -20.68
N GLY A 19 -13.59 8.08 -21.25
CA GLY A 19 -12.69 8.87 -22.08
C GLY A 19 -13.29 8.98 -23.48
N GLY A 20 -13.79 10.17 -23.83
CA GLY A 20 -14.33 10.47 -25.16
C GLY A 20 -13.31 10.11 -26.26
N GLY A 21 -13.76 9.34 -27.24
CA GLY A 21 -12.93 8.94 -28.37
C GLY A 21 -12.62 10.13 -29.27
N LEU A 22 -11.34 10.50 -29.33
CA LEU A 22 -10.77 11.16 -30.49
C LEU A 22 -9.92 10.13 -31.23
N ARG A 23 -10.50 9.53 -32.27
CA ARG A 23 -9.79 8.70 -33.25
C ARG A 23 -8.86 9.59 -34.07
N GLY A 24 -7.67 9.85 -33.56
CA GLY A 24 -6.52 10.32 -34.35
C GLY A 24 -5.72 9.11 -34.85
N ARG A 25 -5.86 8.80 -36.14
CA ARG A 25 -5.15 7.69 -36.80
C ARG A 25 -3.69 8.10 -37.04
N ALA A 26 -2.82 7.94 -36.05
CA ALA A 26 -1.38 8.12 -36.22
C ALA A 26 -0.73 6.80 -36.65
N ARG A 27 -0.27 6.73 -37.90
CA ARG A 27 0.70 5.73 -38.36
C ARG A 27 2.04 6.02 -37.68
N GLY A 28 2.41 5.25 -36.65
CA GLY A 28 3.71 5.35 -35.99
C GLY A 28 4.72 4.37 -36.59
N GLY A 29 5.82 4.91 -37.14
CA GLY A 29 6.98 4.14 -37.58
C GLY A 29 7.78 3.52 -36.43
N PRO A 30 8.76 2.64 -36.73
CA PRO A 30 9.50 1.91 -35.71
C PRO A 30 10.52 2.83 -35.03
N GLY A 31 10.29 3.17 -33.77
CA GLY A 31 11.26 3.94 -32.97
C GLY A 31 10.66 4.76 -31.84
N ALA A 32 9.89 4.16 -30.93
CA ALA A 32 9.67 4.78 -29.63
C ALA A 32 10.96 4.64 -28.81
N SER A 33 11.56 5.75 -28.37
CA SER A 33 12.72 5.72 -27.48
C SER A 33 12.35 5.04 -26.15
N SER A 34 13.30 4.31 -25.54
CA SER A 34 13.11 3.63 -24.25
C SER A 34 12.59 4.58 -23.16
N ALA A 35 13.08 5.82 -23.14
CA ALA A 35 12.63 6.87 -22.22
C ALA A 35 11.16 7.28 -22.40
N GLY A 36 10.66 7.32 -23.64
CA GLY A 36 9.24 7.60 -23.91
C GLY A 36 8.32 6.49 -23.43
N SER A 37 8.79 5.23 -23.50
CA SER A 37 8.05 4.07 -22.99
C SER A 37 7.99 4.04 -21.45
N GLU A 38 9.07 4.43 -20.77
CA GLU A 38 9.11 4.49 -19.30
C GLU A 38 8.21 5.59 -18.75
N ALA A 39 8.25 6.81 -19.31
CA ALA A 39 7.37 7.89 -18.88
C ALA A 39 5.87 7.55 -19.03
N VAL A 40 5.49 6.80 -20.07
CA VAL A 40 4.11 6.31 -20.25
C VAL A 40 3.72 5.32 -19.15
N ARG A 41 4.62 4.41 -18.78
CA ARG A 41 4.40 3.46 -17.68
C ARG A 41 4.32 4.17 -16.34
N ASP A 42 5.21 5.12 -16.07
CA ASP A 42 5.20 5.91 -14.84
C ASP A 42 3.90 6.71 -14.70
N ASN A 43 3.43 7.33 -15.78
CA ASN A 43 2.13 8.01 -15.79
C ASN A 43 0.97 7.05 -15.48
N ALA A 44 1.00 5.83 -16.03
CA ALA A 44 -0.01 4.82 -15.76
C ALA A 44 0.03 4.35 -14.30
N VAL A 45 1.22 4.12 -13.75
CA VAL A 45 1.44 3.75 -12.34
C VAL A 45 0.95 4.85 -11.41
N ARG A 46 1.33 6.12 -11.64
CA ARG A 46 0.84 7.25 -10.84
C ARG A 46 -0.68 7.35 -10.86
N GLY A 47 -1.31 7.07 -12.00
CA GLY A 47 -2.77 7.07 -12.14
C GLY A 47 -3.51 6.02 -11.32
N THR A 48 -2.82 4.99 -10.80
CA THR A 48 -3.45 3.96 -9.95
C THR A 48 -3.83 4.49 -8.57
N ASP A 49 -3.19 5.57 -8.10
CA ASP A 49 -3.52 6.24 -6.84
C ASP A 49 -4.99 6.68 -6.82
N GLN A 50 -5.44 7.42 -7.83
CA GLN A 50 -6.82 7.92 -7.87
C GLN A 50 -7.86 6.79 -8.03
N ASP A 51 -7.50 5.66 -8.63
CA ASP A 51 -8.35 4.46 -8.65
C ASP A 51 -8.53 3.88 -7.24
N ALA A 52 -7.44 3.84 -6.45
CA ALA A 52 -7.46 3.39 -5.06
C ALA A 52 -8.24 4.38 -4.18
N ALA A 53 -8.02 5.69 -4.34
CA ALA A 53 -8.76 6.75 -3.66
C ALA A 53 -10.27 6.62 -3.90
N GLY A 54 -10.69 6.48 -5.17
CA GLY A 54 -12.09 6.31 -5.52
C GLY A 54 -12.72 5.03 -4.95
N SER A 55 -11.95 3.95 -4.86
CA SER A 55 -12.43 2.70 -4.23
C SER A 55 -12.60 2.86 -2.72
N ARG A 56 -11.68 3.58 -2.08
CA ARG A 56 -11.77 3.90 -0.65
C ARG A 56 -12.97 4.80 -0.34
N VAL A 57 -13.21 5.84 -1.13
CA VAL A 57 -14.40 6.70 -0.96
C VAL A 57 -15.69 5.90 -1.16
N SER A 58 -15.75 5.01 -2.15
CA SER A 58 -16.89 4.11 -2.34
C SER A 58 -17.17 3.26 -1.08
N CYS A 59 -16.12 2.69 -0.47
CA CYS A 59 -16.24 1.97 0.79
C CYS A 59 -16.77 2.86 1.94
N VAL A 60 -16.28 4.10 2.06
CA VAL A 60 -16.73 5.04 3.11
C VAL A 60 -18.19 5.43 2.91
N GLU A 61 -18.60 5.76 1.69
CA GLU A 61 -19.98 6.17 1.38
C GLU A 61 -21.00 5.06 1.61
N LEU A 62 -20.58 3.82 1.45
CA LEU A 62 -21.42 2.64 1.69
C LEU A 62 -21.26 2.08 3.10
N GLY A 63 -20.48 2.73 3.97
CA GLY A 63 -20.30 2.33 5.36
C GLY A 63 -19.40 1.12 5.60
N TYR A 64 -18.62 0.67 4.61
CA TYR A 64 -17.64 -0.40 4.82
C TYR A 64 -16.50 0.06 5.72
N LEU A 65 -16.01 1.27 5.50
CA LEU A 65 -14.88 1.87 6.21
C LEU A 65 -15.31 3.14 6.92
N ASP A 66 -14.77 3.34 8.12
CA ASP A 66 -14.80 4.64 8.78
C ASP A 66 -13.49 5.37 8.48
N ASP A 67 -13.62 6.47 7.74
CA ASP A 67 -12.51 7.32 7.34
C ASP A 67 -13.02 8.73 6.97
N PRO A 68 -12.93 9.70 7.89
CA PRO A 68 -13.39 11.06 7.64
C PRO A 68 -12.52 11.81 6.62
N TYR A 69 -11.30 11.33 6.34
CA TYR A 69 -10.33 12.01 5.49
C TYR A 69 -10.39 11.57 4.02
N ALA A 70 -10.94 10.38 3.72
CA ALA A 70 -10.89 9.78 2.37
C ALA A 70 -11.42 10.72 1.28
N LYS A 71 -12.53 11.42 1.56
CA LYS A 71 -13.16 12.35 0.61
C LYS A 71 -12.33 13.62 0.37
N LEU A 72 -11.47 14.00 1.31
CA LEU A 72 -10.67 15.22 1.24
C LEU A 72 -9.49 15.08 0.25
N PHE A 73 -9.10 13.85 -0.08
CA PHE A 73 -8.03 13.57 -1.05
C PHE A 73 -8.54 13.07 -2.42
N ALA A 74 -9.82 12.72 -2.53
CA ALA A 74 -10.40 12.27 -3.79
C ALA A 74 -10.70 13.47 -4.69
N THR A 75 -9.91 13.63 -5.76
CA THR A 75 -10.09 14.74 -6.72
C THR A 75 -11.13 14.45 -7.80
N GLN A 76 -11.49 13.18 -7.96
CA GLN A 76 -12.49 12.72 -8.91
C GLN A 76 -13.79 12.37 -8.18
N PRO A 77 -14.97 12.64 -8.78
CA PRO A 77 -16.24 12.18 -8.25
C PRO A 77 -16.19 10.66 -8.02
N SER A 78 -16.55 10.21 -6.81
CA SER A 78 -16.61 8.78 -6.53
C SER A 78 -17.64 8.14 -7.46
N THR A 79 -17.20 7.13 -8.20
CA THR A 79 -18.12 6.19 -8.83
C THR A 79 -18.26 5.01 -7.88
N ARG A 80 -19.49 4.75 -7.43
CA ARG A 80 -19.80 3.57 -6.63
C ARG A 80 -19.18 2.34 -7.29
N ARG A 81 -18.31 1.64 -6.57
CA ARG A 81 -17.68 0.41 -7.05
C ARG A 81 -18.64 -0.77 -6.85
N LEU A 82 -18.39 -1.84 -7.59
CA LEU A 82 -19.15 -3.09 -7.46
C LEU A 82 -18.96 -3.69 -6.05
N PRO A 83 -19.98 -4.37 -5.48
CA PRO A 83 -19.90 -4.90 -4.11
C PRO A 83 -18.66 -5.76 -3.83
N LEU A 84 -18.23 -6.58 -4.79
CA LEU A 84 -17.03 -7.41 -4.64
C LEU A 84 -15.76 -6.57 -4.48
N LEU A 85 -15.67 -5.42 -5.15
CA LEU A 85 -14.52 -4.51 -5.06
C LEU A 85 -14.53 -3.78 -3.72
N ASN A 86 -15.71 -3.36 -3.24
CA ASN A 86 -15.84 -2.74 -1.92
C ASN A 86 -15.44 -3.73 -0.81
N ARG A 87 -15.91 -4.98 -0.89
CA ARG A 87 -15.51 -6.05 0.04
C ARG A 87 -14.01 -6.34 -0.05
N GLY A 88 -13.43 -6.36 -1.25
CA GLY A 88 -11.99 -6.45 -1.47
C GLY A 88 -11.20 -5.34 -0.79
N SER A 89 -11.60 -4.09 -1.02
CA SER A 89 -11.00 -2.90 -0.41
C SER A 89 -11.15 -2.88 1.12
N TYR A 90 -12.27 -3.37 1.63
CA TYR A 90 -12.50 -3.55 3.06
C TYR A 90 -11.51 -4.57 3.66
N VAL A 91 -11.38 -5.75 3.06
CA VAL A 91 -10.47 -6.80 3.54
C VAL A 91 -9.02 -6.36 3.45
N ARG A 92 -8.63 -5.70 2.35
CA ARG A 92 -7.31 -5.06 2.19
C ARG A 92 -6.99 -4.11 3.35
N THR A 93 -7.90 -3.18 3.61
CA THR A 93 -7.73 -2.18 4.68
C THR A 93 -7.63 -2.85 6.04
N THR A 94 -8.54 -3.79 6.33
CA THR A 94 -8.59 -4.53 7.60
C THR A 94 -7.31 -5.34 7.85
N ALA A 95 -6.77 -6.00 6.81
CA ALA A 95 -5.54 -6.77 6.90
C ALA A 95 -4.35 -5.90 7.36
N ILE A 96 -4.18 -4.76 6.71
CA ILE A 96 -3.06 -3.84 6.95
C ILE A 96 -3.22 -3.14 8.29
N ASP A 97 -4.42 -2.62 8.57
CA ASP A 97 -4.74 -1.93 9.83
C ASP A 97 -4.54 -2.86 11.03
N THR A 98 -4.92 -4.14 10.94
CA THR A 98 -4.70 -5.12 12.02
C THR A 98 -3.23 -5.24 12.40
N LEU A 99 -2.34 -5.33 11.41
CA LEU A 99 -0.90 -5.44 11.65
C LEU A 99 -0.30 -4.15 12.22
N ILE A 100 -0.73 -3.00 11.70
CA ILE A 100 -0.27 -1.69 12.15
C ILE A 100 -0.77 -1.37 13.56
N ASP A 101 -2.06 -1.59 13.85
CA ASP A 101 -2.64 -1.35 15.16
C ASP A 101 -1.91 -2.16 16.23
N ARG A 102 -1.70 -3.47 15.99
CA ARG A 102 -0.95 -4.33 16.90
C ARG A 102 0.47 -3.81 17.14
N PHE A 103 1.16 -3.34 16.10
CA PHE A 103 2.47 -2.73 16.25
C PHE A 103 2.41 -1.47 17.11
N LEU A 104 1.45 -0.57 16.84
CA LEU A 104 1.32 0.70 17.57
C LEU A 104 0.94 0.51 19.03
N THR A 105 0.06 -0.45 19.36
CA THR A 105 -0.37 -0.75 20.73
C THR A 105 0.63 -1.58 21.52
N THR A 106 1.65 -2.15 20.87
CA THR A 106 2.70 -2.90 21.58
C THR A 106 3.64 -1.94 22.30
N PRO A 107 3.86 -2.07 23.62
CA PRO A 107 4.73 -1.14 24.36
C PRO A 107 6.16 -1.08 23.84
N THR A 108 6.72 0.13 23.76
CA THR A 108 8.12 0.42 23.43
C THR A 108 8.60 1.60 24.29
N PRO A 109 9.89 1.67 24.67
CA PRO A 109 10.42 2.76 25.50
C PRO A 109 10.51 4.11 24.74
N GLY A 110 10.49 4.08 23.40
CA GLY A 110 10.63 5.25 22.54
C GLY A 110 9.59 5.29 21.41
N PRO A 111 9.77 6.23 20.47
CA PRO A 111 8.85 6.40 19.35
C PRO A 111 8.84 5.19 18.42
N LYS A 112 7.74 5.05 17.68
CA LYS A 112 7.60 4.08 16.59
C LYS A 112 7.65 4.80 15.25
N GLN A 113 8.09 4.09 14.22
CA GLN A 113 8.18 4.61 12.86
C GLN A 113 7.37 3.79 11.88
N ILE A 114 6.71 4.47 10.94
CA ILE A 114 6.12 3.85 9.75
C ILE A 114 6.69 4.53 8.51
N VAL A 115 7.16 3.74 7.55
CA VAL A 115 7.60 4.21 6.24
C VAL A 115 6.68 3.60 5.17
N SER A 116 5.74 4.39 4.68
CA SER A 116 4.80 4.00 3.62
C SER A 116 5.38 4.30 2.23
N LEU A 117 5.65 3.25 1.47
CA LEU A 117 6.20 3.30 0.12
C LEU A 117 5.06 3.37 -0.91
N GLY A 118 5.06 4.40 -1.74
CA GLY A 118 4.00 4.67 -2.71
C GLY A 118 2.67 4.98 -2.03
N ALA A 119 2.70 5.90 -1.05
CA ALA A 119 1.55 6.17 -0.20
C ALA A 119 0.36 6.78 -0.96
N GLY A 120 0.58 7.45 -2.09
CA GLY A 120 -0.45 8.17 -2.82
C GLY A 120 -1.30 9.06 -1.91
N THR A 121 -2.61 8.94 -2.02
CA THR A 121 -3.64 9.66 -1.25
C THR A 121 -4.09 8.93 0.02
N ASP A 122 -3.30 7.97 0.49
CA ASP A 122 -3.56 7.25 1.73
C ASP A 122 -3.76 8.19 2.93
N THR A 123 -4.80 7.91 3.72
CA THR A 123 -5.24 8.72 4.85
C THR A 123 -4.83 8.13 6.20
N ARG A 124 -4.11 7.00 6.19
CA ARG A 124 -3.83 6.24 7.41
C ARG A 124 -3.12 7.04 8.47
N TYR A 125 -2.19 7.94 8.10
CA TYR A 125 -1.54 8.83 9.08
C TYR A 125 -2.57 9.55 9.96
N PHE A 126 -3.54 10.22 9.33
CA PHE A 126 -4.56 11.01 10.03
C PHE A 126 -5.43 10.11 10.93
N ARG A 127 -5.92 8.99 10.39
CA ARG A 127 -6.72 8.04 11.16
C ARG A 127 -5.98 7.42 12.34
N LEU A 128 -4.69 7.09 12.16
CA LEU A 128 -3.86 6.55 13.23
C LEU A 128 -3.62 7.60 14.31
N ARG A 129 -3.52 8.88 13.93
CA ARG A 129 -3.36 9.96 14.89
C ARG A 129 -4.59 10.12 15.78
N ASP A 130 -5.77 10.06 15.19
CA ASP A 130 -7.04 10.10 15.93
C ASP A 130 -7.22 8.87 16.83
N LYS A 131 -6.90 7.69 16.30
CA LYS A 131 -7.10 6.42 17.01
C LYS A 131 -6.09 6.21 18.15
N HIS A 132 -4.86 6.68 17.97
CA HIS A 132 -3.75 6.50 18.91
C HIS A 132 -3.10 7.84 19.29
N PRO A 133 -3.81 8.75 19.96
CA PRO A 133 -3.32 10.12 20.24
C PRO A 133 -2.09 10.15 21.15
N ASN A 134 -1.92 9.14 22.01
CA ASN A 134 -0.82 9.06 22.98
C ASN A 134 0.40 8.27 22.47
N THR A 135 0.33 7.67 21.28
CA THR A 135 1.45 6.90 20.72
C THR A 135 2.43 7.85 20.03
N PRO A 136 3.71 7.93 20.46
CA PRO A 136 4.70 8.72 19.75
C PRO A 136 5.03 8.03 18.41
N LEU A 137 4.55 8.62 17.32
CA LEU A 137 4.64 8.07 15.97
C LEU A 137 5.32 9.09 15.04
N ILE A 138 6.36 8.61 14.35
CA ILE A 138 7.01 9.33 13.25
C ILE A 138 6.60 8.62 11.95
N TYR A 139 5.89 9.33 11.08
CA TYR A 139 5.30 8.74 9.89
C TYR A 139 5.94 9.31 8.63
N HIS A 140 6.40 8.43 7.75
CA HIS A 140 7.02 8.78 6.47
C HIS A 140 6.17 8.25 5.32
N GLU A 141 5.94 9.09 4.33
CA GLU A 141 5.32 8.72 3.06
C GLU A 141 6.28 9.07 1.93
N LEU A 142 6.57 8.11 1.07
CA LEU A 142 7.40 8.31 -0.12
C LEU A 142 6.54 8.07 -1.34
N ASP A 143 6.46 9.04 -2.24
CA ASP A 143 5.76 8.86 -3.52
C ASP A 143 6.36 9.78 -4.59
N PHE A 144 6.01 9.55 -5.85
CA PHE A 144 6.43 10.38 -6.96
C PHE A 144 6.15 11.87 -6.67
N PRO A 145 7.05 12.79 -7.08
CA PRO A 145 6.88 14.22 -6.84
C PRO A 145 5.54 14.81 -7.28
N ALA A 146 4.94 14.26 -8.35
CA ALA A 146 3.62 14.69 -8.81
C ALA A 146 2.48 14.29 -7.84
N ASN A 147 2.53 13.07 -7.29
CA ASN A 147 1.52 12.58 -6.34
C ASN A 147 1.67 13.28 -4.98
N ALA A 148 2.90 13.42 -4.50
CA ALA A 148 3.20 14.16 -3.27
C ALA A 148 2.72 15.63 -3.35
N ALA A 149 3.00 16.32 -4.47
CA ALA A 149 2.50 17.67 -4.70
C ALA A 149 0.95 17.74 -4.72
N SER A 150 0.29 16.76 -5.34
CA SER A 150 -1.19 16.69 -5.35
C SER A 150 -1.76 16.47 -3.94
N LYS A 151 -1.10 15.65 -3.12
CA LYS A 151 -1.49 15.42 -1.72
C LYS A 151 -1.33 16.69 -0.88
N LEU A 152 -0.20 17.37 -0.99
CA LEU A 152 0.03 18.65 -0.31
C LEU A 152 -0.96 19.73 -0.73
N LEU A 153 -1.32 19.78 -2.01
CA LEU A 153 -2.36 20.69 -2.49
C LEU A 153 -3.72 20.41 -1.85
N SER A 154 -4.05 19.13 -1.63
CA SER A 154 -5.29 18.72 -0.96
C SER A 154 -5.26 19.12 0.53
N ILE A 155 -4.14 18.88 1.22
CA ILE A 155 -3.91 19.33 2.60
C ILE A 155 -4.06 20.85 2.70
N HIS A 156 -3.37 21.62 1.86
CA HIS A 156 -3.44 23.08 1.87
C HIS A 156 -4.87 23.61 1.64
N ARG A 157 -5.70 22.91 0.86
CA ARG A 157 -7.06 23.36 0.56
C ARG A 157 -8.08 22.99 1.63
N SER A 158 -7.73 22.10 2.56
CA SER A 158 -8.64 21.59 3.59
C SER A 158 -8.19 22.04 4.98
N PRO A 159 -8.95 22.91 5.67
CA PRO A 159 -8.68 23.24 7.07
C PRO A 159 -8.62 22.00 7.95
N ASP A 160 -9.54 21.05 7.78
CA ASP A 160 -9.58 19.82 8.57
C ASP A 160 -8.29 18.99 8.45
N LEU A 161 -7.67 18.95 7.26
CA LEU A 161 -6.39 18.27 7.07
C LEU A 161 -5.20 19.04 7.68
N GLN A 162 -5.26 20.37 7.68
CA GLN A 162 -4.22 21.20 8.30
C GLN A 162 -4.26 21.12 9.81
N ASP A 163 -5.46 21.10 10.39
CA ASP A 163 -5.67 20.92 11.82
C ASP A 163 -5.18 19.53 12.26
N ALA A 164 -5.49 18.48 11.47
CA ALA A 164 -5.06 17.12 11.75
C ALA A 164 -3.53 16.89 11.62
N LEU A 165 -2.78 17.79 10.97
CA LEU A 165 -1.30 17.76 10.95
C LEU A 165 -0.65 18.37 12.20
N ASP A 166 -1.44 18.81 13.19
CA ASP A 166 -1.00 19.52 14.41
C ASP A 166 -0.05 20.68 14.10
N THR A 167 -0.58 21.63 13.32
CA THR A 167 0.14 22.84 12.88
C THR A 167 0.13 23.96 13.93
N SER A 168 -0.25 23.63 15.16
CA SER A 168 -0.49 24.56 16.28
C SER A 168 0.68 25.53 16.59
N HIS A 169 1.89 25.25 16.10
CA HIS A 169 3.08 26.09 16.30
C HIS A 169 3.93 26.38 15.05
N LEU A 170 3.56 25.84 13.89
CA LEU A 170 4.27 26.09 12.63
C LEU A 170 3.25 26.64 11.64
N SER A 171 3.42 27.90 11.22
CA SER A 171 2.73 28.35 10.02
C SER A 171 3.11 27.36 8.92
N LEU A 172 2.12 26.66 8.37
CA LEU A 172 2.28 25.94 7.12
C LEU A 172 2.60 27.00 6.06
N SER A 173 3.84 27.45 5.99
CA SER A 173 4.37 28.09 4.80
C SER A 173 4.59 27.00 3.76
N LEU A 174 3.49 26.35 3.36
CA LEU A 174 3.38 25.58 2.14
C LEU A 174 3.39 26.57 0.97
N SER A 175 4.50 27.27 0.81
CA SER A 175 4.72 28.20 -0.30
C SER A 175 4.88 27.35 -1.56
N PRO A 176 3.98 27.41 -2.55
CA PRO A 176 4.15 26.69 -3.80
C PRO A 176 5.42 27.19 -4.51
N PRO A 177 6.23 26.34 -5.16
CA PRO A 177 6.00 24.90 -5.42
C PRO A 177 6.74 23.99 -4.41
N GLN A 178 6.15 23.74 -3.24
CA GLN A 178 6.64 22.75 -2.30
C GLN A 178 6.10 21.35 -2.64
N GLN A 179 6.99 20.37 -2.82
CA GLN A 179 6.62 18.98 -3.16
C GLN A 179 6.81 18.00 -1.99
N SER A 180 7.64 18.36 -1.01
CA SER A 180 7.87 17.58 0.23
C SER A 180 7.45 18.39 1.45
N TYR A 181 7.03 17.73 2.52
CA TYR A 181 6.67 18.35 3.79
C TYR A 181 7.26 17.55 4.94
N HIS A 182 7.80 18.23 5.95
CA HIS A 182 8.47 17.59 7.06
C HIS A 182 8.06 18.26 8.37
N SER A 183 7.57 17.44 9.30
CA SER A 183 7.31 17.79 10.69
C SER A 183 7.87 16.71 11.61
N PRO A 184 7.92 16.93 12.93
CA PRO A 184 8.35 15.90 13.88
C PRO A 184 7.55 14.59 13.80
N THR A 185 6.31 14.63 13.32
CA THR A 185 5.38 13.48 13.32
C THR A 185 4.98 13.01 11.91
N TYR A 186 4.99 13.88 10.90
CA TYR A 186 4.59 13.56 9.53
C TYR A 186 5.58 14.08 8.49
N ASN A 187 6.04 13.19 7.63
CA ASN A 187 7.07 13.46 6.65
C ASN A 187 6.65 12.91 5.27
N LEU A 188 6.24 13.78 4.37
CA LEU A 188 5.93 13.45 2.98
C LEU A 188 7.13 13.80 2.09
N HIS A 189 7.70 12.78 1.44
CA HIS A 189 8.87 12.88 0.59
C HIS A 189 8.44 12.75 -0.88
N ALA A 190 8.61 13.82 -1.66
CA ALA A 190 8.52 13.78 -3.11
C ALA A 190 9.73 13.06 -3.69
N LEU A 191 9.63 11.75 -3.85
CA LEU A 191 10.74 10.89 -4.22
C LEU A 191 10.30 9.75 -5.14
N ASP A 192 11.00 9.59 -6.25
CA ASP A 192 10.95 8.36 -7.03
C ASP A 192 11.73 7.27 -6.28
N LEU A 193 11.04 6.22 -5.80
CA LEU A 193 11.66 5.14 -5.03
C LEU A 193 12.85 4.49 -5.75
N ARG A 194 12.90 4.53 -7.09
CA ARG A 194 14.02 3.99 -7.87
C ARG A 194 15.35 4.69 -7.56
N THR A 195 15.35 5.93 -7.07
CA THR A 195 16.59 6.62 -6.67
C THR A 195 17.23 6.00 -5.43
N LEU A 196 16.47 5.24 -4.63
CA LEU A 196 17.02 4.45 -3.52
C LEU A 196 17.73 3.18 -4.02
N ALA A 197 17.51 2.77 -5.27
CA ALA A 197 18.14 1.61 -5.90
C ALA A 197 19.50 1.95 -6.52
N THR A 198 20.38 2.62 -5.76
CA THR A 198 21.72 3.04 -6.21
C THR A 198 22.82 2.18 -5.58
N PRO A 199 23.89 1.85 -6.31
CA PRO A 199 25.07 1.21 -5.73
C PRO A 199 25.97 2.18 -4.96
N ASP A 200 25.79 3.50 -5.14
CA ASP A 200 26.58 4.55 -4.49
C ASP A 200 25.78 5.19 -3.35
N PRO A 201 26.08 4.87 -2.07
CA PRO A 201 25.39 5.45 -0.92
C PRO A 201 25.49 6.97 -0.84
N ALA A 202 26.50 7.61 -1.44
CA ALA A 202 26.64 9.06 -1.44
C ALA A 202 25.58 9.77 -2.30
N THR A 203 24.89 9.03 -3.17
CA THR A 203 23.82 9.55 -4.04
C THR A 203 22.42 9.35 -3.46
N LEU A 204 22.32 8.71 -2.30
CA LEU A 204 21.04 8.47 -1.65
C LEU A 204 20.42 9.82 -1.20
N PRO A 205 19.12 10.03 -1.44
CA PRO A 205 18.43 11.24 -1.03
C PRO A 205 18.29 11.30 0.50
N ASP A 206 18.26 12.50 1.07
CA ASP A 206 17.99 12.65 2.50
C ASP A 206 16.54 12.31 2.83
N LEU A 207 16.34 11.59 3.94
CA LEU A 207 15.03 11.31 4.55
C LEU A 207 14.97 11.99 5.93
N PRO A 208 14.74 13.31 6.00
CA PRO A 208 14.74 14.03 7.27
C PRO A 208 13.75 13.45 8.28
N ASN A 209 14.08 13.58 9.57
CA ASN A 209 13.34 13.07 10.72
C ASN A 209 13.23 11.54 10.84
N LEU A 210 13.77 10.77 9.87
CA LEU A 210 13.81 9.32 10.00
C LEU A 210 14.83 8.96 11.08
N ASN A 211 14.38 8.35 12.18
CA ASN A 211 15.28 7.95 13.26
C ASN A 211 15.85 6.53 12.96
N PRO A 212 17.19 6.38 12.87
CA PRO A 212 17.81 5.12 12.48
C PRO A 212 17.66 3.97 13.48
N THR A 213 17.26 4.27 14.72
CA THR A 213 17.25 3.32 15.84
C THR A 213 15.86 2.93 16.32
N ALA A 214 14.83 3.68 15.92
CA ALA A 214 13.47 3.38 16.34
C ALA A 214 12.91 2.17 15.59
N PRO A 215 12.02 1.37 16.23
CA PRO A 215 11.32 0.30 15.53
C PRO A 215 10.56 0.83 14.33
N THR A 216 10.85 0.28 13.15
CA THR A 216 10.32 0.81 11.89
C THR A 216 9.54 -0.24 11.12
N LEU A 217 8.25 0.02 10.89
CA LEU A 217 7.40 -0.75 9.97
C LEU A 217 7.46 -0.10 8.59
N ILE A 218 8.03 -0.81 7.62
CA ILE A 218 8.01 -0.45 6.20
C ILE A 218 6.75 -1.05 5.59
N LEU A 219 5.92 -0.23 4.95
CA LEU A 219 4.69 -0.65 4.31
C LEU A 219 4.81 -0.49 2.81
N SER A 220 4.45 -1.53 2.06
CA SER A 220 4.15 -1.42 0.64
C SER A 220 2.77 -1.97 0.36
N GLU A 221 1.83 -1.06 0.11
CA GLU A 221 0.46 -1.39 -0.23
C GLU A 221 0.24 -1.14 -1.72
N MET A 222 0.33 -2.19 -2.55
CA MET A 222 0.27 -2.07 -4.02
C MET A 222 1.33 -1.13 -4.61
N CYS A 223 2.55 -1.06 -4.07
CA CYS A 223 3.58 -0.16 -4.61
C CYS A 223 4.79 -0.91 -5.22
N LEU A 224 5.50 -1.72 -4.42
CA LEU A 224 6.70 -2.43 -4.88
C LEU A 224 6.36 -3.42 -6.02
N VAL A 225 5.09 -3.77 -6.17
CA VAL A 225 4.56 -4.58 -7.27
C VAL A 225 4.87 -4.03 -8.67
N TYR A 226 5.00 -2.71 -8.80
CA TYR A 226 5.27 -2.05 -10.07
C TYR A 226 6.77 -2.03 -10.46
N LEU A 227 7.66 -2.40 -9.54
CA LEU A 227 9.10 -2.34 -9.74
C LEU A 227 9.69 -3.72 -10.03
N HIS A 228 10.86 -3.77 -10.66
CA HIS A 228 11.57 -5.03 -10.90
C HIS A 228 12.23 -5.53 -9.61
N ALA A 229 12.24 -6.86 -9.40
CA ALA A 229 12.76 -7.48 -8.18
C ALA A 229 14.18 -7.04 -7.78
N PRO A 230 15.16 -6.87 -8.69
CA PRO A 230 16.48 -6.34 -8.32
C PRO A 230 16.43 -4.92 -7.76
N ALA A 231 15.62 -4.03 -8.35
CA ALA A 231 15.45 -2.66 -7.85
C ALA A 231 14.80 -2.66 -6.47
N VAL A 232 13.74 -3.45 -6.27
CA VAL A 232 13.09 -3.61 -4.95
C VAL A 232 14.08 -4.10 -3.89
N LYS A 233 14.92 -5.07 -4.24
CA LYS A 233 15.98 -5.56 -3.33
C LYS A 233 16.93 -4.44 -2.93
N SER A 234 17.39 -3.62 -3.88
CA SER A 234 18.27 -2.48 -3.59
C SER A 234 17.59 -1.40 -2.75
N ILE A 235 16.32 -1.09 -3.03
CA ILE A 235 15.52 -0.12 -2.24
C ILE A 235 15.42 -0.57 -0.78
N LEU A 236 15.00 -1.82 -0.56
CA LEU A 236 14.86 -2.36 0.79
C LEU A 236 16.21 -2.51 1.48
N HIS A 237 17.28 -2.83 0.75
CA HIS A 237 18.62 -2.83 1.30
C HIS A 237 19.00 -1.43 1.80
N ALA A 238 18.88 -0.39 0.97
CA ALA A 238 19.17 0.99 1.37
C ALA A 238 18.36 1.42 2.61
N LEU A 239 17.04 1.18 2.62
CA LEU A 239 16.19 1.46 3.77
C LEU A 239 16.66 0.76 5.04
N THR A 240 17.07 -0.50 4.93
CA THR A 240 17.34 -1.35 6.10
C THR A 240 18.79 -1.36 6.57
N THR A 241 19.73 -0.79 5.79
CA THR A 241 21.17 -0.76 6.12
C THR A 241 21.80 0.63 6.10
N HIS A 242 21.30 1.56 5.29
CA HIS A 242 21.80 2.94 5.25
C HIS A 242 20.97 3.86 6.15
N TYR A 243 19.64 3.83 5.99
CA TYR A 243 18.75 4.72 6.71
C TYR A 243 18.38 4.22 8.10
N LEU A 244 18.18 2.91 8.23
CA LEU A 244 17.95 2.23 9.50
C LEU A 244 19.21 1.50 9.92
N SER A 245 19.51 1.55 11.20
CA SER A 245 20.55 0.72 11.79
C SER A 245 20.22 -0.76 11.57
N PRO A 246 21.17 -1.59 11.12
CA PRO A 246 21.00 -3.04 11.07
C PRO A 246 20.60 -3.66 12.42
N ALA A 247 20.99 -3.01 13.52
CA ALA A 247 20.66 -3.39 14.89
C ALA A 247 19.26 -2.90 15.36
N ALA A 248 18.57 -2.09 14.56
CA ALA A 248 17.22 -1.64 14.88
C ALA A 248 16.17 -2.67 14.43
N PRO A 249 15.12 -2.91 15.24
CA PRO A 249 13.98 -3.72 14.82
C PRO A 249 13.34 -3.09 13.59
N ALA A 250 13.12 -3.91 12.55
CA ALA A 250 12.49 -3.46 11.33
C ALA A 250 11.54 -4.53 10.80
N SER A 251 10.49 -4.09 10.14
CA SER A 251 9.55 -4.99 9.49
C SER A 251 9.16 -4.50 8.11
N LEU A 252 8.74 -5.42 7.25
CA LEU A 252 8.09 -5.14 5.98
C LEU A 252 6.71 -5.79 5.95
N VAL A 253 5.68 -4.99 5.67
CA VAL A 253 4.32 -5.43 5.35
C VAL A 253 4.06 -5.16 3.87
N LEU A 254 3.65 -6.18 3.15
CA LEU A 254 3.32 -6.16 1.72
C LEU A 254 1.84 -6.50 1.53
N TYR A 255 1.15 -5.70 0.74
CA TYR A 255 -0.14 -6.08 0.14
C TYR A 255 -0.01 -6.03 -1.38
N GLU A 256 -0.05 -7.18 -2.03
CA GLU A 256 0.18 -7.33 -3.48
C GLU A 256 -0.65 -8.51 -4.05
N PRO A 257 -0.94 -8.51 -5.36
CA PRO A 257 -1.54 -9.67 -6.02
C PRO A 257 -0.59 -10.89 -6.00
N ILE A 258 -1.19 -12.07 -6.13
CA ILE A 258 -0.52 -13.37 -6.28
C ILE A 258 -1.25 -14.21 -7.35
N ARG A 259 -0.73 -15.40 -7.64
CA ARG A 259 -1.31 -16.41 -8.55
C ARG A 259 -1.54 -15.88 -9.97
N PRO A 260 -0.48 -15.40 -10.66
CA PRO A 260 -0.61 -14.81 -11.99
C PRO A 260 -0.98 -15.83 -13.08
N ASN A 261 -0.79 -17.11 -12.80
CA ASN A 261 -0.74 -18.14 -13.83
C ASN A 261 -2.08 -18.84 -14.05
N ASP A 262 -3.07 -18.69 -13.17
CA ASP A 262 -4.39 -19.29 -13.38
C ASP A 262 -5.27 -18.46 -14.32
N ALA A 263 -6.52 -18.89 -14.55
CA ALA A 263 -7.42 -18.19 -15.48
C ALA A 263 -7.77 -16.76 -15.03
N PHE A 264 -7.93 -16.55 -13.73
CA PHE A 264 -8.24 -15.25 -13.16
C PHE A 264 -7.00 -14.35 -13.22
N GLY A 265 -5.85 -14.84 -12.73
CA GLY A 265 -4.58 -14.12 -12.73
C GLY A 265 -4.14 -13.66 -14.13
N ARG A 266 -4.23 -14.54 -15.13
CA ARG A 266 -3.91 -14.19 -16.53
C ARG A 266 -4.82 -13.09 -17.07
N THR A 267 -6.11 -13.12 -16.70
CA THR A 267 -7.07 -12.12 -17.16
C THR A 267 -6.85 -10.79 -16.44
N MET A 268 -6.56 -10.79 -15.14
CA MET A 268 -6.15 -9.61 -14.38
C MET A 268 -4.92 -8.94 -15.00
N ILE A 269 -3.86 -9.71 -15.28
CA ILE A 269 -2.65 -9.20 -15.93
C ILE A 269 -2.94 -8.64 -17.31
N ALA A 270 -3.72 -9.36 -18.14
CA ALA A 270 -4.08 -8.90 -19.47
C ALA A 270 -4.83 -7.56 -19.43
N ASN A 271 -5.76 -7.39 -18.48
CA ASN A 271 -6.49 -6.13 -18.32
C ASN A 271 -5.60 -4.98 -17.88
N LEU A 272 -4.70 -5.21 -16.92
CA LEU A 272 -3.74 -4.19 -16.48
C LEU A 272 -2.80 -3.78 -17.61
N ALA A 273 -2.36 -4.73 -18.44
CA ALA A 273 -1.51 -4.45 -19.59
C ALA A 273 -2.19 -3.52 -20.61
N THR A 274 -3.53 -3.59 -20.78
CA THR A 274 -4.26 -2.64 -21.65
C THR A 274 -4.20 -1.19 -21.16
N ARG A 275 -3.83 -0.97 -19.89
CA ARG A 275 -3.66 0.33 -19.25
C ARG A 275 -2.19 0.72 -19.09
N ASN A 276 -1.27 0.02 -19.76
CA ASN A 276 0.19 0.18 -19.61
C ASN A 276 0.72 -0.12 -18.20
N ILE A 277 -0.01 -0.92 -17.41
CA ILE A 277 0.43 -1.37 -16.09
C ILE A 277 1.01 -2.78 -16.21
N ILE A 278 2.23 -2.95 -15.70
CA ILE A 278 2.90 -4.25 -15.57
C ILE A 278 3.23 -4.48 -14.09
N LEU A 279 3.31 -5.75 -13.69
CA LEU A 279 3.54 -6.16 -12.30
C LEU A 279 4.77 -7.08 -12.21
N PRO A 280 6.01 -6.54 -12.29
CA PRO A 280 7.19 -7.39 -12.43
C PRO A 280 7.43 -8.34 -11.25
N THR A 281 7.20 -7.92 -10.00
CA THR A 281 7.38 -8.79 -8.83
C THR A 281 6.26 -9.81 -8.67
N LEU A 282 5.06 -9.59 -9.21
CA LEU A 282 4.03 -10.63 -9.27
C LEU A 282 4.52 -11.85 -10.07
N THR A 283 5.25 -11.62 -11.17
CA THR A 283 5.85 -12.70 -11.95
C THR A 283 7.04 -13.33 -11.23
N ALA A 284 7.82 -12.55 -10.48
CA ALA A 284 8.98 -13.04 -9.74
C ALA A 284 8.62 -13.82 -8.47
N TYR A 285 7.50 -13.47 -7.82
CA TYR A 285 7.04 -14.04 -6.55
C TYR A 285 5.55 -14.42 -6.64
N PRO A 286 5.20 -15.43 -7.47
CA PRO A 286 3.83 -15.71 -7.84
C PRO A 286 2.99 -16.27 -6.69
N GLU A 287 3.57 -17.02 -5.76
CA GLU A 287 2.82 -17.69 -4.69
C GLU A 287 3.18 -17.18 -3.29
N LEU A 288 2.36 -17.51 -2.30
CA LEU A 288 2.60 -17.15 -0.89
C LEU A 288 3.95 -17.66 -0.39
N ALA A 289 4.37 -18.86 -0.80
CA ALA A 289 5.68 -19.41 -0.45
C ALA A 289 6.83 -18.55 -1.01
N ASP A 290 6.69 -18.03 -2.23
CA ASP A 290 7.67 -17.13 -2.83
C ASP A 290 7.72 -15.79 -2.10
N GLN A 291 6.57 -15.28 -1.64
CA GLN A 291 6.52 -14.06 -0.82
C GLN A 291 7.20 -14.25 0.55
N ARG A 292 7.03 -15.42 1.20
CA ARG A 292 7.78 -15.75 2.43
C ARG A 292 9.29 -15.81 2.17
N ALA A 293 9.71 -16.46 1.07
CA ALA A 293 11.10 -16.54 0.68
C ALA A 293 11.68 -15.15 0.34
N ARG A 294 10.91 -14.30 -0.34
CA ARG A 294 11.23 -12.91 -0.65
C ARG A 294 11.52 -12.09 0.61
N LEU A 295 10.64 -12.14 1.61
CA LEU A 295 10.81 -11.45 2.89
C LEU A 295 12.12 -11.87 3.58
N ARG A 296 12.38 -13.18 3.68
CA ARG A 296 13.64 -13.70 4.25
C ARG A 296 14.86 -13.24 3.44
N GLY A 297 14.73 -13.21 2.11
CA GLY A 297 15.77 -12.71 1.20
C GLY A 297 16.09 -11.21 1.35
N TYR A 298 15.20 -10.43 1.98
CA TYR A 298 15.44 -9.03 2.37
C TYR A 298 15.95 -8.88 3.80
N GLY A 299 16.27 -9.98 4.51
CA GLY A 299 16.81 -9.95 5.86
C GLY A 299 15.76 -9.95 6.98
N PHE A 300 14.47 -10.10 6.65
CA PHE A 300 13.40 -10.25 7.64
C PHE A 300 13.31 -11.72 8.08
N VAL A 301 14.25 -12.11 8.95
CA VAL A 301 14.47 -13.51 9.38
C VAL A 301 14.02 -13.80 10.82
N GLY A 302 13.57 -12.80 11.58
CA GLY A 302 13.06 -12.96 12.95
C GLY A 302 11.70 -13.66 13.01
N GLY A 303 10.96 -13.64 11.90
CA GLY A 303 9.68 -14.31 11.72
C GLY A 303 8.84 -13.61 10.67
N GLY A 304 7.67 -14.15 10.39
CA GLY A 304 6.75 -13.59 9.41
C GLY A 304 5.60 -14.52 9.06
N GLY A 305 4.67 -14.03 8.27
CA GLY A 305 3.55 -14.78 7.72
C GLY A 305 3.16 -14.28 6.34
N ALA A 306 2.45 -15.11 5.58
CA ALA A 306 1.89 -14.76 4.28
C ALA A 306 0.54 -15.44 4.12
N VAL A 307 -0.51 -14.65 3.87
CA VAL A 307 -1.87 -15.16 3.67
C VAL A 307 -2.55 -14.48 2.50
N ASP A 308 -3.44 -15.21 1.83
CA ASP A 308 -4.36 -14.58 0.89
C ASP A 308 -5.46 -13.82 1.64
N THR A 309 -6.03 -12.82 0.99
CA THR A 309 -7.09 -12.00 1.61
C THR A 309 -8.37 -12.80 1.86
N GLY A 310 -8.56 -13.95 1.22
CA GLY A 310 -9.65 -14.87 1.53
C GLY A 310 -9.47 -15.48 2.92
N PHE A 311 -8.24 -15.84 3.29
CA PHE A 311 -7.89 -16.26 4.65
C PHE A 311 -8.11 -15.13 5.66
N VAL A 312 -7.69 -13.89 5.35
CA VAL A 312 -7.97 -12.72 6.22
C VAL A 312 -9.47 -12.60 6.50
N TRP A 313 -10.29 -12.64 5.45
CA TRP A 313 -11.74 -12.58 5.60
C TRP A 313 -12.27 -13.69 6.51
N ARG A 314 -11.81 -14.93 6.34
CA ARG A 314 -12.28 -16.06 7.16
C ARG A 314 -11.80 -15.99 8.60
N GLU A 315 -10.52 -15.69 8.82
CA GLU A 315 -9.84 -15.95 10.10
C GLU A 315 -9.57 -14.71 10.94
N TRP A 316 -9.47 -13.53 10.32
CA TRP A 316 -9.14 -12.27 11.01
C TRP A 316 -10.39 -11.40 11.22
N VAL A 317 -11.37 -11.47 10.33
CA VAL A 317 -12.63 -10.71 10.45
C VAL A 317 -13.63 -11.49 11.32
N GLY A 318 -14.11 -10.85 12.38
CA GLY A 318 -15.08 -11.41 13.33
C GLY A 318 -16.47 -11.65 12.71
N GLY A 319 -17.29 -12.47 13.38
CA GLY A 319 -18.64 -12.81 12.92
C GLY A 319 -19.55 -11.59 12.78
N GLU A 320 -19.62 -10.76 13.82
CA GLU A 320 -20.42 -9.51 13.83
C GLU A 320 -20.05 -8.58 12.67
N GLU A 321 -18.76 -8.49 12.36
CA GLU A 321 -18.28 -7.61 11.31
C GLU A 321 -18.57 -8.18 9.91
N LYS A 322 -18.53 -9.50 9.75
CA LYS A 322 -19.01 -10.17 8.53
C LYS A 322 -20.50 -9.92 8.31
N GLU A 323 -21.31 -10.03 9.37
CA GLU A 323 -22.75 -9.75 9.32
C GLU A 323 -23.03 -8.29 8.95
N ARG A 324 -22.32 -7.35 9.59
CA ARG A 324 -22.41 -5.92 9.28
C ARG A 324 -22.10 -5.65 7.81
N VAL A 325 -20.97 -6.15 7.31
CA VAL A 325 -20.56 -5.99 5.91
C VAL A 325 -21.52 -6.65 4.93
N ALA A 326 -22.08 -7.82 5.27
CA ALA A 326 -23.08 -8.49 4.46
C ALA A 326 -24.39 -7.68 4.35
N GLY A 327 -24.74 -6.90 5.38
CA GLY A 327 -25.91 -6.03 5.40
C GLY A 327 -25.78 -4.75 4.57
N LEU A 328 -24.58 -4.35 4.14
CA LEU A 328 -24.36 -3.10 3.39
C LEU A 328 -24.79 -3.21 1.92
N GLU A 329 -24.44 -4.32 1.27
CA GLU A 329 -24.74 -4.56 -0.13
C GLU A 329 -24.97 -6.06 -0.39
N MET A 330 -25.96 -6.35 -1.23
CA MET A 330 -26.21 -7.69 -1.75
C MET A 330 -25.07 -8.13 -2.68
N LEU A 331 -24.63 -9.37 -2.51
CA LEU A 331 -23.65 -10.01 -3.38
C LEU A 331 -24.12 -11.45 -3.65
N ASP A 332 -24.59 -11.69 -4.86
CA ASP A 332 -25.15 -12.98 -5.26
C ASP A 332 -24.07 -13.99 -5.64
N GLU A 333 -22.91 -13.52 -6.13
CA GLU A 333 -21.79 -14.34 -6.61
C GLU A 333 -20.66 -14.40 -5.57
N MET A 334 -20.86 -15.17 -4.50
CA MET A 334 -19.87 -15.31 -3.42
C MET A 334 -18.60 -16.04 -3.89
N GLU A 335 -18.71 -16.92 -4.87
CA GLU A 335 -17.61 -17.65 -5.48
C GLU A 335 -16.65 -16.71 -6.21
N GLU A 336 -17.18 -15.65 -6.85
CA GLU A 336 -16.35 -14.63 -7.50
C GLU A 336 -15.56 -13.81 -6.49
N LEU A 337 -16.17 -13.47 -5.35
CA LEU A 337 -15.46 -12.82 -4.25
C LEU A 337 -14.38 -13.73 -3.68
N GLU A 338 -14.67 -15.01 -3.45
CA GLU A 338 -13.68 -15.96 -2.96
C GLU A 338 -12.50 -16.08 -3.94
N LEU A 339 -12.79 -16.17 -5.24
CA LEU A 339 -11.77 -16.20 -6.29
C LEU A 339 -10.94 -14.91 -6.28
N PHE A 340 -11.58 -13.75 -6.22
CA PHE A 340 -10.91 -12.44 -6.14
C PHE A 340 -9.99 -12.35 -4.92
N LEU A 341 -10.47 -12.71 -3.73
CA LEU A 341 -9.71 -12.60 -2.49
C LEU A 341 -8.53 -13.59 -2.42
N LYS A 342 -8.62 -14.72 -3.13
CA LYS A 342 -7.51 -15.69 -3.28
C LYS A 342 -6.33 -15.16 -4.10
N HIS A 343 -6.50 -14.05 -4.83
CA HIS A 343 -5.51 -13.47 -5.74
C HIS A 343 -4.81 -12.24 -5.18
N TYR A 344 -5.07 -11.87 -3.94
CA TYR A 344 -4.34 -10.84 -3.21
C TYR A 344 -3.81 -11.42 -1.92
N SER A 345 -2.62 -11.00 -1.51
CA SER A 345 -1.98 -11.44 -0.28
C SER A 345 -1.61 -10.27 0.60
N VAL A 346 -1.67 -10.51 1.91
CA VAL A 346 -0.93 -9.74 2.91
C VAL A 346 0.23 -10.60 3.41
N CYS A 347 1.44 -10.07 3.33
CA CYS A 347 2.65 -10.73 3.75
C CYS A 347 3.40 -9.82 4.70
N TRP A 348 3.91 -10.35 5.80
CA TRP A 348 4.68 -9.58 6.76
C TRP A 348 5.90 -10.37 7.22
N GLY A 349 7.00 -9.69 7.45
CA GLY A 349 8.21 -10.28 8.01
C GLY A 349 8.97 -9.24 8.82
N TRP A 350 9.70 -9.67 9.84
CA TRP A 350 10.49 -8.76 10.66
C TRP A 350 11.90 -9.27 10.93
N ARG A 351 12.76 -8.36 11.33
CA ARG A 351 13.98 -8.64 12.08
C ARG A 351 13.83 -8.06 13.48
N ASP A 352 14.36 -8.79 14.45
CA ASP A 352 14.52 -8.25 15.80
C ASP A 352 15.70 -7.27 15.81
N GLY A 353 15.73 -6.38 16.78
CA GLY A 353 16.91 -5.54 17.03
C GLY A 353 17.97 -6.24 17.88
N ASP A 354 19.11 -5.58 18.05
CA ASP A 354 20.17 -6.02 18.99
C ASP A 354 20.07 -5.31 20.35
N ALA A 355 19.21 -4.30 20.47
CA ALA A 355 18.96 -3.59 21.72
C ALA A 355 18.44 -4.54 22.81
N GLU A 356 18.74 -4.25 24.08
CA GLU A 356 18.17 -4.98 25.21
C GLU A 356 16.71 -4.53 25.49
N GLY A 357 15.93 -5.40 26.13
CA GLY A 357 14.59 -5.09 26.62
C GLY A 357 13.50 -5.09 25.53
N GLU A 358 12.38 -4.43 25.83
CA GLU A 358 11.13 -4.53 25.06
C GLU A 358 11.22 -3.99 23.63
N GLN A 359 12.23 -3.17 23.31
CA GLN A 359 12.41 -2.67 21.94
C GLN A 359 12.85 -3.78 20.99
N ARG A 360 13.60 -4.78 21.48
CA ARG A 360 14.24 -5.83 20.70
C ARG A 360 13.28 -6.61 19.81
N ASP A 361 12.20 -7.10 20.41
CA ASP A 361 11.30 -8.12 19.87
C ASP A 361 9.89 -7.56 19.61
N VAL A 362 9.78 -6.23 19.46
CA VAL A 362 8.49 -5.53 19.33
C VAL A 362 7.58 -6.11 18.26
N PHE A 363 8.10 -6.51 17.10
CA PHE A 363 7.29 -7.10 16.02
C PHE A 363 6.85 -8.53 16.36
N ARG A 364 7.72 -9.31 17.00
CA ARG A 364 7.35 -10.65 17.51
C ARG A 364 6.22 -10.56 18.52
N ARG A 365 6.28 -9.59 19.45
CA ARG A 365 5.21 -9.35 20.43
C ARG A 365 3.94 -8.81 19.79
N ALA A 366 4.06 -7.84 18.89
CA ALA A 366 2.92 -7.26 18.18
C ALA A 366 2.12 -8.32 17.43
N TRP A 367 2.80 -9.21 16.74
CA TRP A 367 2.15 -10.20 15.86
C TRP A 367 2.03 -11.59 16.48
N ALA A 368 2.25 -11.70 17.78
CA ALA A 368 1.91 -12.89 18.54
C ALA A 368 0.42 -13.24 18.34
N GLY A 369 0.17 -14.47 17.88
CA GLY A 369 -1.18 -14.99 17.64
C GLY A 369 -1.88 -14.41 16.40
N VAL A 370 -1.19 -13.67 15.53
CA VAL A 370 -1.72 -13.36 14.19
C VAL A 370 -1.70 -14.66 13.37
N LYS A 371 -2.88 -15.19 13.05
CA LYS A 371 -3.04 -16.45 12.31
C LYS A 371 -2.45 -16.33 10.91
N ASP A 372 -1.72 -17.34 10.47
CA ASP A 372 -1.31 -17.52 9.07
C ASP A 372 -1.74 -18.91 8.53
N HIS A 373 -1.47 -19.20 7.25
CA HIS A 373 -1.81 -20.49 6.64
C HIS A 373 -1.10 -21.69 7.26
N ASP A 374 0.03 -21.47 7.94
CA ASP A 374 0.84 -22.56 8.51
C ASP A 374 0.41 -22.90 9.95
N GLY A 375 -0.59 -22.19 10.49
CA GLY A 375 -1.34 -22.60 11.66
C GLY A 375 -0.61 -22.36 12.99
N GLY A 376 -0.38 -21.10 13.34
CA GLY A 376 -0.12 -20.67 14.73
C GLY A 376 1.32 -20.79 15.21
#